data_AF-A0A2N6E9K8-F1
#
_entry.id   AF-A0A2N6E9K8-F1
#
_cell.length_a   1.000
_cell.length_b   1.000
_cell.length_c   1.000
_cell.angle_alpha   90.00
_cell.angle_beta   90.00
_cell.angle_gamma   90.00
#
_symmetry.space_group_name_H-M   'P 1'
#
loop_
_entity.id
_entity.type
_entity.pdbx_description
1 polymer ?
#
loop_
_entity_poly.entity_id
_entity_poly.type
_entity_poly.pdbx_seq_one_letter_code
_entity_poly.pdbx_strand_id
1 'polypeptide(L)'
;MKLTLNLASLTYVNRRALYTLYTVLLGALALVLVINLSYYIRLQGQSRQVKAHLAEVEAELESLKDGEGGKIRAEDFQRLEDQVAFANELLDKDSFRWTELLGRLEEVTIEGVSLRSIQPDYQTGSLNLRAAAKDVGILRDFLDSLIASPHFSYVYLLNQAEAEVKDNRGRERKAIDFSLLVKGAF
;
A
#
# COMPACT_ATOMS: atom_id res chain seq x y z
N MET A 1 69.47 -77.90 27.97
CA MET A 1 68.42 -76.93 28.38
C MET A 1 67.06 -77.54 28.05
N LYS A 2 66.20 -77.78 29.04
CA LYS A 2 64.84 -78.29 28.82
C LYS A 2 63.89 -77.09 28.86
N LEU A 3 63.34 -76.71 27.70
CA LEU A 3 62.26 -75.71 27.64
C LEU A 3 60.96 -76.36 28.15
N THR A 4 60.51 -75.96 29.32
CA THR A 4 59.18 -76.26 29.85
C THR A 4 58.18 -75.31 29.19
N LEU A 5 57.82 -75.59 27.94
CA LEU A 5 56.79 -74.84 27.25
C LEU A 5 55.43 -75.28 27.81
N ASN A 6 54.78 -74.40 28.54
CA ASN A 6 53.46 -74.64 29.11
C ASN A 6 52.42 -74.65 27.99
N LEU A 7 52.08 -75.84 27.49
CA LEU A 7 51.04 -76.07 26.47
C LEU A 7 49.60 -76.06 27.06
N ALA A 8 49.44 -75.72 28.35
CA ALA A 8 48.13 -75.71 29.01
C ALA A 8 47.31 -74.44 28.75
N SER A 9 47.73 -73.54 27.86
CA SER A 9 46.95 -72.37 27.44
C SER A 9 46.13 -72.62 26.17
N LEU A 10 45.69 -73.85 25.93
CA LEU A 10 44.63 -74.11 24.94
C LEU A 10 43.31 -73.65 25.56
N THR A 11 42.97 -72.37 25.34
CA THR A 11 41.67 -71.80 25.69
C THR A 11 40.60 -72.68 25.06
N TYR A 12 39.94 -73.50 25.88
CA TYR A 12 38.93 -74.44 25.42
C TYR A 12 37.68 -73.66 25.06
N VAL A 13 37.65 -73.11 23.85
CA VAL A 13 36.50 -72.36 23.36
C VAL A 13 35.41 -73.36 23.03
N ASN A 14 34.27 -73.21 23.71
CA ASN A 14 33.12 -74.07 23.49
C ASN A 14 32.59 -73.88 22.06
N ARG A 15 33.00 -74.76 21.14
CA ARG A 15 32.66 -74.68 19.71
C ARG A 15 31.15 -74.67 19.46
N ARG A 16 30.37 -75.37 20.29
CA ARG A 16 28.91 -75.36 20.20
C ARG A 16 28.34 -73.97 20.51
N ALA A 17 28.87 -73.31 21.55
CA ALA A 17 28.47 -71.95 21.91
C ALA A 17 28.85 -70.91 20.84
N LEU A 18 30.00 -71.09 20.17
CA LEU A 18 30.39 -70.26 19.04
C LEU A 18 29.45 -70.43 17.83
N TYR A 19 29.12 -71.66 17.44
CA TYR A 19 28.19 -71.89 16.33
C TYR A 19 26.80 -71.34 16.64
N THR A 20 26.30 -71.50 17.87
CA THR A 20 25.02 -70.88 18.26
C THR A 20 25.08 -69.36 18.19
N LEU A 21 26.19 -68.74 18.59
CA LEU A 21 26.39 -67.30 18.49
C LEU A 21 26.39 -66.85 17.04
N TYR A 22 27.11 -67.56 16.15
CA TYR A 22 27.12 -67.25 14.72
C TYR A 22 25.74 -67.41 14.08
N THR A 23 24.98 -68.45 14.41
CA THR A 23 23.61 -68.63 13.88
C THR A 23 22.67 -67.54 14.36
N VAL A 24 22.78 -67.11 15.62
CA VAL A 24 21.97 -66.00 16.17
C VAL A 24 22.35 -64.69 15.49
N LEU A 25 23.65 -64.43 15.30
CA LEU A 25 24.14 -63.21 14.67
C LEU A 25 23.74 -63.14 13.19
N LEU A 26 23.82 -64.27 12.47
CA LEU A 26 23.37 -64.38 11.09
C LEU A 26 21.85 -64.19 10.96
N GLY A 27 21.07 -64.78 11.88
CA GLY A 27 19.63 -64.58 11.96
C GLY A 27 19.25 -63.12 12.24
N ALA A 28 19.95 -62.47 13.17
CA ALA A 28 19.76 -61.06 13.47
C ALA A 28 20.08 -60.18 12.25
N LEU A 29 21.17 -60.48 11.54
CA LEU A 29 21.58 -59.73 10.35
C LEU A 29 20.58 -59.92 9.19
N ALA A 30 20.08 -61.14 9.00
CA ALA A 30 19.01 -61.41 8.03
C ALA A 30 17.72 -60.65 8.37
N LEU A 31 17.35 -60.60 9.64
CA LEU A 31 16.17 -59.85 10.11
C LEU A 31 16.33 -58.35 9.85
N VAL A 32 17.49 -57.77 10.16
CA VAL A 32 17.80 -56.36 9.85
C VAL A 32 17.73 -56.09 8.35
N LEU A 33 18.23 -57.00 7.51
CA LEU A 33 18.16 -56.88 6.06
C LEU A 33 16.71 -56.84 5.57
N VAL A 34 15.86 -57.73 6.07
CA VAL A 34 14.43 -57.78 5.71
C VAL A 34 13.72 -56.49 6.12
N ILE A 35 13.99 -55.96 7.32
CA ILE A 35 13.42 -54.69 7.77
C ILE A 35 13.84 -53.55 6.84
N ASN A 36 15.13 -53.43 6.54
CA ASN A 36 15.65 -52.38 5.66
C ASN A 36 15.04 -52.47 4.24
N LEU A 37 14.95 -53.67 3.69
CA LEU A 37 14.35 -53.90 2.37
C LEU A 37 12.86 -53.51 2.36
N SER A 38 12.13 -53.88 3.42
CA SER A 38 10.72 -53.51 3.56
C SER A 38 10.53 -51.99 3.68
N TYR A 39 11.42 -51.30 4.40
CA TYR A 39 11.42 -49.85 4.53
C TYR A 39 11.71 -49.18 3.18
N TYR A 40 12.73 -49.66 2.46
CA TYR A 40 13.10 -49.15 1.14
C TYR A 40 11.95 -49.24 0.12
N ILE A 41 11.25 -50.38 0.09
CA ILE A 41 10.11 -50.59 -0.80
C ILE A 41 8.95 -49.64 -0.45
N ARG A 42 8.65 -49.46 0.85
CA ARG A 42 7.62 -48.51 1.30
C ARG A 42 7.96 -47.06 0.96
N LEU A 43 9.22 -46.68 1.14
CA LEU A 43 9.70 -45.33 0.85
C LEU A 43 9.61 -45.01 -0.65
N GLN A 44 9.92 -45.98 -1.52
CA GLN A 44 9.70 -45.81 -2.96
C GLN A 44 8.23 -45.61 -3.32
N GLY A 45 7.32 -46.31 -2.63
CA GLY A 45 5.87 -46.13 -2.81
C GLY A 45 5.40 -44.72 -2.44
N GLN A 46 5.83 -44.20 -1.30
CA GLN A 46 5.52 -42.83 -0.85
C GLN A 46 6.09 -41.78 -1.80
N SER A 47 7.33 -41.96 -2.26
CA SER A 47 7.98 -41.02 -3.18
C SER A 47 7.25 -40.93 -4.53
N ARG A 48 6.64 -42.02 -5.01
CA ARG A 48 5.81 -42.01 -6.21
C ARG A 48 4.50 -41.24 -6.03
N GLN A 49 3.85 -41.38 -4.87
CA GLN A 49 2.62 -40.64 -4.57
C GLN A 49 2.87 -39.13 -4.48
N VAL A 50 3.95 -38.73 -3.79
CA VAL A 50 4.35 -37.31 -3.69
C VAL A 50 4.68 -36.72 -5.05
N LYS A 51 5.40 -37.46 -5.90
CA LYS A 51 5.70 -37.01 -7.28
C LYS A 51 4.44 -36.90 -8.13
N ALA A 52 3.46 -37.80 -7.96
CA ALA A 52 2.19 -37.72 -8.67
C ALA A 52 1.39 -36.48 -8.26
N HIS A 53 1.29 -36.17 -6.97
CA HIS A 53 0.65 -34.94 -6.49
C HIS A 53 1.37 -33.68 -6.97
N LEU A 54 2.71 -33.69 -6.99
CA LEU A 54 3.46 -32.56 -7.54
C LEU A 54 3.18 -32.37 -9.03
N ALA A 55 3.14 -33.46 -9.82
CA ALA A 55 2.83 -33.37 -11.24
C ALA A 55 1.39 -32.90 -11.50
N GLU A 56 0.43 -33.28 -10.66
CA GLU A 56 -0.96 -32.83 -10.74
C GLU A 56 -1.09 -31.33 -10.43
N VAL A 57 -0.45 -30.87 -9.35
CA VAL A 57 -0.42 -29.45 -8.98
C VAL A 57 0.31 -28.62 -10.04
N GLU A 58 1.39 -29.14 -10.62
CA GLU A 58 2.13 -28.46 -11.68
C GLU A 58 1.33 -28.37 -12.98
N ALA A 59 0.57 -29.42 -13.33
CA ALA A 59 -0.37 -29.39 -14.45
C ALA A 59 -1.54 -28.42 -14.22
N GLU A 60 -2.06 -28.32 -12.99
CA GLU A 60 -3.08 -27.33 -12.63
C GLU A 60 -2.51 -25.90 -12.75
N LEU A 61 -1.30 -25.67 -12.25
CA LEU A 61 -0.58 -24.41 -12.41
C LEU A 61 -0.29 -24.06 -13.87
N GLU A 62 0.12 -25.01 -14.70
CA GLU A 62 0.28 -24.80 -16.15
C GLU A 62 -1.04 -24.48 -16.83
N SER A 63 -2.13 -25.17 -16.48
CA SER A 63 -3.46 -24.86 -17.00
C SER A 63 -3.96 -23.46 -16.62
N LEU A 64 -3.61 -22.98 -15.42
CA LEU A 64 -3.91 -21.62 -14.94
C LEU A 64 -2.98 -20.57 -15.59
N LYS A 65 -1.76 -20.95 -15.97
CA LYS A 65 -0.82 -20.09 -16.70
C LYS A 65 -1.18 -19.97 -18.18
N ASP A 66 -1.61 -21.06 -18.82
CA ASP A 66 -2.09 -21.09 -20.20
C ASP A 66 -3.50 -20.51 -20.32
N GLY A 67 -4.34 -20.65 -19.29
CA GLY A 67 -5.64 -20.01 -19.16
C GLY A 67 -5.57 -18.65 -18.47
N GLU A 68 -5.03 -17.63 -19.14
CA GLU A 68 -5.17 -16.18 -18.83
C GLU A 68 -4.86 -15.69 -17.39
N GLY A 69 -4.44 -16.52 -16.44
CA GLY A 69 -4.18 -16.14 -15.04
C GLY A 69 -2.76 -15.66 -14.74
N GLY A 70 -1.85 -15.76 -15.70
CA GLY A 70 -0.41 -15.49 -15.52
C GLY A 70 0.11 -14.17 -16.08
N LYS A 71 -0.74 -13.35 -16.70
CA LYS A 71 -0.37 -12.01 -17.16
C LYS A 71 -1.54 -11.09 -16.88
N ILE A 72 -1.50 -10.38 -15.74
CA ILE A 72 -2.22 -9.11 -15.65
C ILE A 72 -1.75 -8.33 -16.88
N ARG A 73 -2.61 -8.19 -17.89
CA ARG A 73 -2.28 -7.45 -19.10
C ARG A 73 -1.84 -6.07 -18.64
N ALA A 74 -0.74 -5.55 -19.19
CA ALA A 74 -0.28 -4.20 -18.84
C ALA A 74 -1.41 -3.16 -18.94
N GLU A 75 -2.35 -3.39 -19.86
CA GLU A 75 -3.58 -2.61 -20.03
C GLU A 75 -4.52 -2.62 -18.80
N ASP A 76 -4.67 -3.76 -18.11
CA ASP A 76 -5.53 -3.87 -16.93
C ASP A 76 -4.87 -3.25 -15.70
N PHE A 77 -3.53 -3.32 -15.61
CA PHE A 77 -2.78 -2.58 -14.61
C PHE A 77 -2.86 -1.07 -14.82
N GLN A 78 -2.73 -0.61 -16.07
CA GLN A 78 -2.86 0.80 -16.42
C GLN A 78 -4.27 1.33 -16.11
N ARG A 79 -5.32 0.57 -16.44
CA ARG A 79 -6.71 0.93 -16.08
C ARG A 79 -6.92 1.02 -14.58
N LEU A 80 -6.26 0.18 -13.79
CA LEU A 80 -6.33 0.22 -12.33
C LEU A 80 -5.60 1.44 -11.78
N GLU A 81 -4.41 1.76 -12.30
CA GLU A 81 -3.69 2.99 -11.94
C GLU A 81 -4.52 4.24 -12.26
N ASP A 82 -5.15 4.31 -13.43
CA ASP A 82 -5.99 5.43 -13.84
C ASP A 82 -7.21 5.59 -12.89
N GLN A 83 -7.81 4.48 -12.48
CA GLN A 83 -8.92 4.49 -11.51
C GLN A 83 -8.47 4.95 -10.12
N VAL A 84 -7.30 4.52 -9.66
CA VAL A 84 -6.73 4.95 -8.37
C VAL A 84 -6.37 6.43 -8.41
N ALA A 85 -5.76 6.91 -9.50
CA ALA A 85 -5.44 8.31 -9.70
C ALA A 85 -6.70 9.18 -9.68
N PHE A 86 -7.75 8.78 -10.39
CA PHE A 86 -9.04 9.47 -10.39
C PHE A 86 -9.69 9.49 -9.00
N ALA A 87 -9.67 8.36 -8.29
CA ALA A 87 -10.22 8.27 -6.93
C ALA A 87 -9.46 9.17 -5.95
N ASN A 88 -8.13 9.22 -6.04
CA ASN A 88 -7.30 10.10 -5.22
C ASN A 88 -7.57 11.58 -5.54
N GLU A 89 -7.73 11.95 -6.82
CA GLU A 89 -8.10 13.32 -7.19
C GLU A 89 -9.46 13.73 -6.59
N LEU A 90 -10.42 12.81 -6.54
CA LEU A 90 -11.72 13.05 -5.92
C LEU A 90 -11.61 13.17 -4.39
N LEU A 91 -10.80 12.31 -3.76
CA LEU A 91 -10.54 12.38 -2.32
C LEU A 91 -9.81 13.66 -1.93
N ASP A 92 -8.85 14.14 -2.72
CA ASP A 92 -8.17 15.41 -2.47
C ASP A 92 -9.16 16.59 -2.51
N LYS A 93 -10.12 16.57 -3.45
CA LYS A 93 -11.20 17.57 -3.53
C LYS A 93 -12.20 17.46 -2.37
N ASP A 94 -12.49 16.25 -1.89
CA ASP A 94 -13.45 16.00 -0.80
C ASP A 94 -12.84 16.21 0.60
N SER A 95 -11.53 16.02 0.75
CA SER A 95 -10.78 16.25 2.00
C SER A 95 -10.83 17.71 2.47
N PHE A 96 -11.30 18.59 1.58
CA PHE A 96 -11.37 20.00 1.83
C PHE A 96 -12.53 20.35 2.76
N ARG A 97 -12.19 20.90 3.94
CA ARG A 97 -13.13 21.31 4.98
C ARG A 97 -13.84 22.62 4.58
N TRP A 98 -14.69 22.56 3.56
CA TRP A 98 -15.44 23.71 3.03
C TRP A 98 -16.16 24.51 4.11
N THR A 99 -16.75 23.83 5.11
CA THR A 99 -17.40 24.48 6.25
C THR A 99 -16.44 25.36 7.05
N GLU A 100 -15.22 24.89 7.28
CA GLU A 100 -14.22 25.65 8.01
C GLU A 100 -13.69 26.82 7.18
N LEU A 101 -13.41 26.61 5.88
CA LEU A 101 -12.98 27.69 5.00
C LEU A 101 -14.03 28.80 4.93
N LEU A 102 -15.29 28.44 4.68
CA LEU A 102 -16.38 29.40 4.55
C LEU A 102 -16.60 30.14 5.88
N GLY A 103 -16.48 29.46 7.03
CA GLY A 103 -16.52 30.10 8.33
C GLY A 103 -15.40 31.14 8.52
N ARG A 104 -14.15 30.79 8.17
CA ARG A 104 -13.01 31.73 8.22
C ARG A 104 -13.21 32.92 7.28
N LEU A 105 -13.81 32.71 6.10
CA LEU A 105 -14.12 33.78 5.15
C LEU A 105 -15.23 34.69 5.66
N GLU A 106 -16.25 34.14 6.32
CA GLU A 106 -17.35 34.91 6.90
C GLU A 106 -16.84 35.84 8.01
N GLU A 107 -15.90 35.39 8.84
CA GLU A 107 -15.29 36.21 9.91
C GLU A 107 -14.54 37.44 9.39
N VAL A 108 -13.93 37.36 8.20
CA VAL A 108 -13.17 38.48 7.59
C VAL A 108 -14.01 39.30 6.61
N THR A 109 -15.23 38.87 6.27
CA THR A 109 -16.07 39.57 5.31
C THR A 109 -16.72 40.78 5.95
N ILE A 110 -16.48 41.96 5.38
CA ILE A 110 -17.07 43.23 5.83
C ILE A 110 -18.29 43.63 4.97
N GLU A 111 -19.18 44.43 5.56
CA GLU A 111 -20.34 44.95 4.85
C GLU A 111 -19.94 45.82 3.65
N GLY A 112 -20.55 45.60 2.49
CA GLY A 112 -20.23 46.32 1.26
C GLY A 112 -19.24 45.62 0.32
N VAL A 113 -18.79 44.41 0.68
CA VAL A 113 -18.06 43.48 -0.20
C VAL A 113 -18.99 42.32 -0.59
N SER A 114 -19.06 42.03 -1.89
CA SER A 114 -19.76 40.87 -2.42
C SER A 114 -18.76 39.88 -3.01
N LEU A 115 -18.66 38.70 -2.39
CA LEU A 115 -17.84 37.62 -2.93
C LEU A 115 -18.55 36.99 -4.13
N ARG A 116 -17.86 36.87 -5.26
CA ARG A 116 -18.41 36.33 -6.52
C ARG A 116 -17.88 34.94 -6.86
N SER A 117 -16.62 34.68 -6.53
CA SER A 117 -16.01 33.39 -6.81
C SER A 117 -14.97 33.05 -5.77
N ILE A 118 -14.96 31.78 -5.37
CA ILE A 118 -14.02 31.18 -4.44
C ILE A 118 -13.44 29.96 -5.16
N GLN A 119 -12.15 30.00 -5.45
CA GLN A 119 -11.45 28.94 -6.17
C GLN A 119 -10.21 28.53 -5.37
N PRO A 120 -10.32 27.50 -4.52
CA PRO A 120 -9.15 26.92 -3.87
C PRO A 120 -8.27 26.19 -4.90
N ASP A 121 -6.97 26.35 -4.76
CA ASP A 121 -5.96 25.58 -5.46
C ASP A 121 -5.39 24.52 -4.51
N TYR A 122 -5.81 23.28 -4.75
CA TYR A 122 -5.47 22.11 -3.93
C TYR A 122 -3.98 21.73 -3.99
N GLN A 123 -3.26 22.09 -5.06
CA GLN A 123 -1.85 21.74 -5.20
C GLN A 123 -0.95 22.66 -4.39
N THR A 124 -1.30 23.96 -4.34
CA THR A 124 -0.47 24.98 -3.70
C THR A 124 -0.98 25.42 -2.33
N GLY A 125 -2.19 25.01 -1.92
CA GLY A 125 -2.85 25.50 -0.71
C GLY A 125 -3.19 26.99 -0.79
N SER A 126 -3.36 27.51 -2.00
CA SER A 126 -3.71 28.92 -2.25
C SER A 126 -5.21 29.05 -2.50
N LEU A 127 -5.75 30.24 -2.29
CA LEU A 127 -7.16 30.55 -2.47
C LEU A 127 -7.29 31.75 -3.40
N ASN A 128 -7.85 31.53 -4.59
CA ASN A 128 -8.21 32.62 -5.51
C ASN A 128 -9.62 33.11 -5.20
N LEU A 129 -9.75 34.39 -4.86
CA LEU A 129 -11.02 35.03 -4.56
C LEU A 129 -11.32 36.10 -5.61
N ARG A 130 -12.55 36.16 -6.10
CA ARG A 130 -13.07 37.31 -6.86
C ARG A 130 -14.19 37.95 -6.08
N ALA A 131 -14.08 39.24 -5.82
CA ALA A 131 -15.07 40.00 -5.08
C ALA A 131 -15.32 41.35 -5.73
N ALA A 132 -16.44 41.97 -5.36
CA ALA A 132 -16.82 43.31 -5.76
C ALA A 132 -17.02 44.17 -4.51
N ALA A 133 -16.32 45.29 -4.42
CA ALA A 133 -16.48 46.27 -3.34
C ALA A 133 -17.32 47.46 -3.82
N LYS A 134 -18.06 48.07 -2.89
CA LYS A 134 -18.85 49.29 -3.17
C LYS A 134 -17.99 50.48 -3.59
N ASP A 135 -16.80 50.62 -3.00
CA ASP A 135 -15.83 51.67 -3.30
C ASP A 135 -14.40 51.23 -2.94
N VAL A 136 -13.41 52.07 -3.27
CA VAL A 136 -11.99 51.79 -2.99
C VAL A 136 -11.70 51.73 -1.48
N GLY A 137 -12.45 52.49 -0.67
CA GLY A 137 -12.28 52.50 0.78
C GLY A 137 -12.65 51.15 1.39
N ILE A 138 -13.82 50.63 1.02
CA ILE A 138 -14.28 49.30 1.43
C ILE A 138 -13.33 48.20 0.92
N LEU A 139 -12.79 48.31 -0.29
CA LEU A 139 -11.77 47.37 -0.78
C LEU A 139 -10.53 47.35 0.12
N ARG A 140 -10.07 48.53 0.54
CA ARG A 140 -8.92 48.67 1.43
C ARG A 140 -9.20 48.09 2.81
N ASP A 141 -10.34 48.43 3.40
CA ASP A 141 -10.74 47.92 4.72
C ASP A 141 -10.86 46.38 4.72
N PHE A 142 -11.31 45.80 3.60
CA PHE A 142 -11.35 44.36 3.42
C PHE A 142 -9.95 43.73 3.34
N LEU A 143 -9.05 44.35 2.57
CA LEU A 143 -7.64 43.91 2.52
C LEU A 143 -6.98 43.97 3.90
N ASP A 144 -7.20 45.06 4.64
CA ASP A 144 -6.66 45.26 5.98
C ASP A 144 -7.21 44.19 6.95
N SER A 145 -8.51 43.86 6.86
CA SER A 145 -9.14 42.79 7.65
C SER A 145 -8.57 41.40 7.32
N LEU A 146 -8.30 41.14 6.04
CA LEU A 146 -7.70 39.89 5.56
C LEU A 146 -6.24 39.73 6.03
N ILE A 147 -5.46 40.82 6.01
CA ILE A 147 -4.06 40.84 6.48
C ILE A 147 -3.98 40.72 8.00
N ALA A 148 -4.94 41.29 8.74
CA ALA A 148 -4.97 41.22 10.20
C ALA A 148 -5.38 39.83 10.73
N SER A 149 -6.01 39.00 9.90
CA SER A 149 -6.48 37.68 10.30
C SER A 149 -5.33 36.69 10.51
N PRO A 150 -5.33 35.91 11.61
CA PRO A 150 -4.31 34.88 11.83
C PRO A 150 -4.44 33.69 10.87
N HIS A 151 -5.55 33.60 10.13
CA HIS A 151 -5.86 32.50 9.23
C HIS A 151 -5.31 32.66 7.81
N PHE A 152 -4.75 33.83 7.48
CA PHE A 152 -4.23 34.13 6.15
C PHE A 152 -2.84 34.73 6.27
N SER A 153 -1.84 34.11 5.63
CA SER A 153 -0.44 34.54 5.76
C SER A 153 -0.02 35.58 4.72
N TYR A 154 -0.47 35.42 3.48
CA TYR A 154 -0.13 36.33 2.39
C TYR A 154 -1.34 36.62 1.53
N VAL A 155 -1.60 37.90 1.24
CA VAL A 155 -2.72 38.36 0.43
C VAL A 155 -2.16 39.20 -0.72
N TYR A 156 -2.41 38.78 -1.96
CA TYR A 156 -1.96 39.46 -3.16
C TYR A 156 -3.16 39.96 -3.97
N LEU A 157 -3.19 41.25 -4.26
CA LEU A 157 -4.13 41.84 -5.21
C LEU A 157 -3.63 41.59 -6.64
N LEU A 158 -4.37 40.78 -7.40
CA LEU A 158 -3.99 40.41 -8.77
C LEU A 158 -4.56 41.37 -9.81
N ASN A 159 -5.80 41.81 -9.64
CA ASN A 159 -6.48 42.70 -10.57
C ASN A 159 -7.51 43.57 -9.85
N GLN A 160 -7.73 44.77 -10.37
CA GLN A 160 -8.80 45.68 -9.96
C GLN A 160 -9.38 46.38 -11.20
N ALA A 161 -10.70 46.44 -11.32
CA ALA A 161 -11.39 47.11 -12.42
C ALA A 161 -12.68 47.78 -11.91
N GLU A 162 -12.99 48.96 -12.45
CA GLU A 162 -14.32 49.55 -12.25
C GLU A 162 -15.36 48.73 -13.02
N ALA A 163 -16.43 48.34 -12.33
CA ALA A 163 -17.53 47.56 -12.90
C ALA A 163 -18.86 48.20 -12.52
N GLU A 164 -19.84 48.14 -13.42
CA GLU A 164 -21.21 48.52 -13.11
C GLU A 164 -21.97 47.28 -12.65
N VAL A 165 -22.43 47.32 -11.40
CA VAL A 165 -23.20 46.24 -10.78
C VAL A 165 -24.65 46.68 -10.70
N LYS A 166 -25.53 45.82 -11.21
CA LYS A 166 -26.98 46.02 -11.10
C LYS A 166 -27.44 45.57 -9.71
N ASP A 167 -27.96 46.51 -8.93
CA ASP A 167 -28.63 46.23 -7.66
C ASP A 167 -29.91 45.39 -7.92
N ASN A 168 -30.43 44.71 -6.89
CA ASN A 168 -31.67 43.91 -6.92
C ASN A 168 -32.92 44.71 -7.39
N ARG A 169 -32.80 46.05 -7.49
CA ARG A 169 -33.82 46.96 -8.00
C ARG A 169 -33.54 47.45 -9.44
N GLY A 170 -32.62 46.80 -10.16
CA GLY A 170 -32.27 47.12 -11.55
C GLY A 170 -31.48 48.42 -11.74
N ARG A 171 -30.95 49.02 -10.66
CA ARG A 171 -30.16 50.25 -10.73
C ARG A 171 -28.68 49.93 -10.89
N GLU A 172 -28.05 50.51 -11.90
CA GLU A 172 -26.61 50.42 -12.13
C GLU A 172 -25.87 51.27 -11.09
N ARG A 173 -24.97 50.63 -10.36
CA ARG A 173 -24.08 51.28 -9.39
C ARG A 173 -22.65 50.95 -9.75
N LYS A 174 -21.78 51.95 -9.65
CA LYS A 174 -20.34 51.72 -9.76
C LYS A 174 -19.89 50.87 -8.57
N ALA A 175 -19.12 49.83 -8.86
CA ALA A 175 -18.43 48.98 -7.92
C ALA A 175 -17.02 48.72 -8.44
N ILE A 176 -16.19 48.14 -7.60
CA ILE A 176 -14.82 47.76 -7.96
C ILE A 176 -14.74 46.26 -7.90
N ASP A 177 -14.56 45.63 -9.05
CA ASP A 177 -14.28 44.21 -9.16
C ASP A 177 -12.79 44.00 -8.93
N PHE A 178 -12.45 43.06 -8.05
CA PHE A 178 -11.07 42.74 -7.75
C PHE A 178 -10.86 41.24 -7.58
N SER A 179 -9.63 40.81 -7.84
CA SER A 179 -9.19 39.42 -7.69
C SER A 179 -8.02 39.36 -6.72
N LEU A 180 -8.11 38.44 -5.75
CA LEU A 180 -7.11 38.20 -4.72
C LEU A 180 -6.57 36.78 -4.83
N LEU A 181 -5.28 36.63 -4.57
CA LEU A 181 -4.66 35.34 -4.25
C LEU A 181 -4.25 35.37 -2.78
N VAL A 182 -4.83 34.48 -1.98
CA VAL A 182 -4.52 34.32 -0.57
C VAL A 182 -3.74 33.03 -0.38
N LYS A 183 -2.62 33.07 0.35
CA LYS A 183 -1.80 31.88 0.69
C LYS A 183 -1.81 31.62 2.19
N GLY A 184 -1.67 30.34 2.55
CA GLY A 184 -1.71 29.89 3.94
C GLY A 184 -3.12 29.88 4.53
N ALA A 185 -4.14 29.75 3.67
CA ALA A 185 -5.51 29.49 4.10
C ALA A 185 -5.68 28.06 4.65
N PHE A 186 -4.68 27.19 4.41
CA PHE A 186 -4.61 25.76 4.77
C PHE A 186 -3.22 25.43 5.34
#